data_AF-A0AA36MQ74-F1
#
_entry.id   AF-A0AA36MQ74-F1
#
_cell.length_a   1.000
_cell.length_b   1.000
_cell.length_c   1.000
_cell.angle_alpha   90.00
_cell.angle_beta   90.00
_cell.angle_gamma   90.00
#
_symmetry.space_group_name_H-M   'P 1'
#
loop_
_entity.id
_entity.type
_entity.pdbx_description
1 polymer ?
#
loop_
_entity_poly.entity_id
_entity_poly.type
_entity_poly.pdbx_seq_one_letter_code
_entity_poly.pdbx_strand_id
1 'polypeptide(L)'
;MWCTSLFPTIRIHLHHLYADLAKPVDTQFSCGPDDWLALQTALDDALVFTTTLRGTVIFPGSKLVSVRHRAVTTLAEVKSVPITDRRIWMRIRDPTTTTRRLSQESKSTLDLLQQWLSWDSPLLSMRPKPLWPGAAFADACANGAVCGVGGFLKGPNGMCWFSETFQHSHFAALPLKLDMDLQKSISFIETLAQFALLHCLVQSHSACRLNWKITSFTDNTGAEARLNSLFSTQYPMNFLLERISLLLSKHHLILDTQHVPGCSNDLADMLSRWDGVSILPPQFTPETRYRVSLQQLWHFQPSPKFAPSSRKPSWLRA
;
A
#
# COMPACT_ATOMS: atom_id res chain seq x y z
N MET A 1 -8.47 15.86 3.25
CA MET A 1 -8.93 14.94 4.33
C MET A 1 -10.40 14.52 4.19
N TRP A 2 -11.33 15.38 3.74
CA TRP A 2 -12.75 15.00 3.63
C TRP A 2 -13.04 13.83 2.68
N CYS A 3 -12.42 13.79 1.49
CA CYS A 3 -12.67 12.72 0.52
C CYS A 3 -12.31 11.33 1.09
N THR A 4 -11.16 11.21 1.76
CA THR A 4 -10.74 9.95 2.42
C THR A 4 -11.60 9.55 3.62
N SER A 5 -12.38 10.46 4.20
CA SER A 5 -13.34 10.11 5.25
C SER A 5 -14.48 9.24 4.72
N LEU A 6 -14.84 9.38 3.44
CA LEU A 6 -15.83 8.55 2.76
C LEU A 6 -15.25 7.19 2.30
N PHE A 7 -13.92 7.07 2.24
CA PHE A 7 -13.22 5.88 1.74
C PHE A 7 -12.17 5.42 2.76
N PRO A 8 -12.58 4.71 3.84
CA PRO A 8 -11.68 4.23 4.89
C PRO A 8 -10.52 3.39 4.37
N THR A 9 -10.77 2.61 3.30
CA THR A 9 -9.80 1.77 2.58
C THR A 9 -8.62 2.55 2.00
N ILE A 10 -8.81 3.82 1.64
CA ILE A 10 -7.75 4.72 1.16
C ILE A 10 -7.12 5.49 2.31
N ARG A 11 -7.91 5.82 3.35
CA ARG A 11 -7.49 6.67 4.47
C ARG A 11 -6.25 6.14 5.20
N ILE A 12 -6.14 4.82 5.34
CA ILE A 12 -5.01 4.16 5.99
C ILE A 12 -3.65 4.51 5.36
N HIS A 13 -3.62 4.83 4.07
CA HIS A 13 -2.40 5.16 3.32
C HIS A 13 -1.90 6.57 3.63
N LEU A 14 -2.73 7.43 4.24
CA LEU A 14 -2.31 8.79 4.67
C LEU A 14 -1.25 8.79 5.77
N HIS A 15 -0.96 7.65 6.40
CA HIS A 15 0.04 7.55 7.46
C HIS A 15 1.42 8.03 7.02
N HIS A 16 1.81 7.83 5.76
CA HIS A 16 3.06 8.36 5.21
C HIS A 16 3.10 9.90 5.25
N LEU A 17 1.99 10.54 4.87
CA LEU A 17 1.86 12.00 4.89
C LEU A 17 1.87 12.55 6.33
N TYR A 18 1.23 11.86 7.27
CA TYR A 18 1.28 12.25 8.68
C TYR A 18 2.68 12.08 9.28
N ALA A 19 3.40 11.02 8.90
CA ALA A 19 4.78 10.81 9.32
C ALA A 19 5.71 11.93 8.83
N ASP A 20 5.51 12.41 7.59
CA ASP A 20 6.26 13.55 7.07
C ASP A 20 5.80 14.88 7.68
N LEU A 21 4.51 15.04 7.99
CA LEU A 21 4.00 16.21 8.71
C LEU A 21 4.59 16.32 10.13
N ALA A 22 4.90 15.21 10.78
CA ALA A 22 5.59 15.18 12.07
C ALA A 22 7.09 15.49 11.98
N LYS A 23 7.67 15.58 10.76
CA LYS A 23 9.10 15.80 10.52
C LYS A 23 9.33 17.19 9.91
N PRO A 24 9.55 18.23 10.73
CA PRO A 24 9.90 19.56 10.23
C PRO A 24 11.24 19.52 9.48
N VAL A 25 11.39 20.43 8.52
CA VAL A 25 12.60 20.52 7.68
C VAL A 25 13.74 21.14 8.46
N ASP A 26 14.94 20.59 8.28
CA ASP A 26 16.16 21.18 8.81
C ASP A 26 16.57 22.40 7.98
N THR A 27 16.63 23.57 8.61
CA THR A 27 17.06 24.83 8.00
C THR A 27 18.55 25.07 8.23
N GLN A 28 19.22 25.66 7.25
CA GLN A 28 20.64 25.99 7.34
C GLN A 28 20.83 27.35 8.00
N PHE A 29 21.68 27.39 9.02
CA PHE A 29 22.11 28.60 9.69
C PHE A 29 23.63 28.72 9.66
N SER A 30 24.14 29.93 9.86
CA SER A 30 25.56 30.16 10.09
C SER A 30 25.76 31.23 11.16
N CYS A 31 26.71 30.99 12.06
CA CYS A 31 27.13 31.97 13.07
C CYS A 31 28.59 32.35 12.88
N GLY A 32 28.96 33.52 13.43
CA GLY A 32 30.37 33.91 13.53
C GLY A 32 31.11 33.06 14.56
N PRO A 33 32.45 33.04 14.52
CA PRO A 33 33.27 32.38 15.54
C PRO A 33 33.00 32.92 16.95
N ASP A 34 32.77 34.23 17.06
CA ASP A 34 32.53 34.94 18.33
C ASP A 34 31.20 34.54 18.98
N ASP A 35 30.17 34.27 18.17
CA ASP A 35 28.83 33.89 18.64
C ASP A 35 28.73 32.40 19.01
N TRP A 36 29.74 31.60 18.65
CA TRP A 36 29.67 30.13 18.80
C TRP A 36 29.58 29.70 20.27
N LEU A 37 30.32 30.37 21.15
CA LEU A 37 30.29 30.06 22.58
C LEU A 37 28.92 30.38 23.19
N ALA A 38 28.33 31.53 22.82
CA ALA A 38 26.98 31.90 23.25
C ALA A 38 25.94 30.88 22.76
N LEU A 39 26.09 30.40 21.53
CA LEU A 39 25.24 29.38 20.96
C LEU A 39 25.31 28.07 21.73
N GLN A 40 26.51 27.61 22.09
CA GLN A 40 26.69 26.41 22.91
C GLN A 40 26.01 26.53 24.28
N THR A 41 26.05 27.71 24.90
CA THR A 41 25.41 27.93 26.21
C THR A 41 23.88 27.98 26.14
N ALA A 42 23.30 28.24 24.97
CA ALA A 42 21.87 28.27 24.77
C ALA A 42 21.25 26.88 24.56
N LEU A 43 22.07 25.83 24.40
CA LEU A 43 21.62 24.45 24.18
C LEU A 43 21.50 23.68 25.50
N ASP A 44 20.48 22.83 25.60
CA ASP A 44 20.38 21.79 26.63
C ASP A 44 21.12 20.50 26.24
N ASP A 45 21.07 19.48 27.11
CA ASP A 45 21.68 18.17 26.87
C ASP A 45 21.06 17.41 25.69
N ALA A 46 19.82 17.74 25.30
CA ALA A 46 19.12 17.18 24.16
C ALA A 46 19.36 17.96 22.84
N LEU A 47 20.27 18.94 22.89
CA LEU A 47 20.60 19.86 21.80
C LEU A 47 19.44 20.75 21.35
N VAL A 48 18.55 21.11 22.28
CA VAL A 48 17.43 22.02 22.07
C VAL A 48 17.81 23.41 22.58
N PHE A 49 17.52 24.43 21.78
CA PHE A 49 17.71 25.83 22.16
C PHE A 49 16.70 26.20 23.25
N THR A 50 17.20 26.64 24.41
CA THR A 50 16.37 27.06 25.56
C THR A 50 16.13 28.57 25.59
N THR A 51 17.03 29.34 24.96
CA THR A 51 17.01 30.80 24.96
C THR A 51 17.18 31.34 23.54
N THR A 52 16.61 32.53 23.30
CA THR A 52 16.76 33.24 22.03
C THR A 52 18.13 33.90 21.99
N LEU A 53 18.93 33.56 20.98
CA LEU A 53 20.25 34.17 20.76
C LEU A 53 20.10 35.54 20.06
N ARG A 54 20.82 36.55 20.57
CA ARG A 54 20.80 37.91 19.98
C ARG A 54 21.27 37.88 18.53
N GLY A 55 20.56 38.60 17.66
CA GLY A 55 20.91 38.71 16.24
C GLY A 55 20.62 37.46 15.41
N THR A 56 19.97 36.44 15.98
CA THR A 56 19.55 35.23 15.26
C THR A 56 18.03 35.09 15.26
N VAL A 57 17.50 34.37 14.28
CA VAL A 57 16.07 34.00 14.21
C VAL A 57 15.85 32.57 14.74
N ILE A 58 16.72 32.12 15.65
CA ILE A 58 16.62 30.78 16.25
C ILE A 58 15.69 30.88 17.46
N PHE A 59 14.55 30.22 17.36
CA PHE A 59 13.55 30.21 18.43
C PHE A 59 13.84 29.12 19.46
N PRO A 60 13.53 29.38 20.75
CA PRO A 60 13.51 28.34 21.78
C PRO A 60 12.63 27.15 21.36
N GLY A 61 13.08 25.92 21.68
CA GLY A 61 12.46 24.68 21.24
C GLY A 61 13.00 24.14 19.90
N SER A 62 13.78 24.92 19.16
CA SER A 62 14.49 24.43 17.98
C SER A 62 15.60 23.46 18.37
N LYS A 63 15.88 22.45 17.54
CA LYS A 63 16.90 21.43 17.83
C LYS A 63 18.10 21.56 16.89
N LEU A 64 19.32 21.58 17.42
CA LEU A 64 20.54 21.48 16.63
C LEU A 64 20.73 20.03 16.15
N VAL A 65 20.84 19.83 14.83
CA VAL A 65 20.93 18.51 14.20
C VAL A 65 22.34 18.19 13.72
N SER A 66 23.01 19.17 13.12
CA SER A 66 24.37 18.99 12.61
C SER A 66 25.14 20.31 12.63
N VAL A 67 26.45 20.19 12.75
CA VAL A 67 27.39 21.30 12.68
C VAL A 67 28.40 20.96 11.59
N ARG A 68 28.60 21.88 10.65
CA ARG A 68 29.36 21.67 9.40
C ARG A 68 28.82 20.44 8.64
N HIS A 69 29.64 19.41 8.48
CA HIS A 69 29.31 18.17 7.81
C HIS A 69 29.09 17.00 8.78
N ARG A 70 29.02 17.27 10.09
CA ARG A 70 28.90 16.23 11.14
C ARG A 70 27.57 16.35 11.87
N ALA A 71 26.83 15.24 11.92
CA ALA A 71 25.67 15.11 12.80
C ALA A 71 26.12 15.11 14.26
N VAL A 72 25.41 15.85 15.12
CA VAL A 72 25.72 15.96 16.55
C VAL A 72 24.58 15.39 17.36
N THR A 73 24.91 14.63 18.39
CA THR A 73 23.94 13.95 19.25
C THR A 73 24.07 14.37 20.71
N THR A 74 25.24 14.84 21.12
CA THR A 74 25.51 15.29 22.49
C THR A 74 26.12 16.68 22.54
N LEU A 75 25.94 17.37 23.66
CA LEU A 75 26.51 18.69 23.89
C LEU A 75 28.06 18.66 23.87
N ALA A 76 28.66 17.57 24.32
CA ALA A 76 30.12 17.37 24.27
C ALA A 76 30.65 17.37 22.84
N GLU A 77 29.94 16.76 21.89
CA GLU A 77 30.30 16.79 20.47
C GLU A 77 30.25 18.21 19.91
N VAL A 78 29.24 18.99 20.28
CA VAL A 78 29.12 20.40 19.85
C VAL A 78 30.28 21.24 20.40
N LYS A 79 30.64 21.05 21.67
CA LYS A 79 31.79 21.74 22.31
C LYS A 79 33.13 21.36 21.69
N SER A 80 33.25 20.14 21.15
CA SER A 80 34.47 19.65 20.48
C SER A 80 34.67 20.23 19.07
N VAL A 81 33.70 20.97 18.53
CA VAL A 81 33.81 21.54 17.18
C VAL A 81 34.90 22.61 17.16
N PRO A 82 35.96 22.46 16.33
CA PRO A 82 37.07 23.42 16.31
C PRO A 82 36.61 24.76 15.73
N ILE A 83 36.82 25.83 16.49
CA ILE A 83 36.56 27.20 16.08
C ILE A 83 37.61 27.60 15.05
N THR A 84 37.16 28.13 13.91
CA THR A 84 38.00 28.61 12.81
C THR A 84 37.60 30.04 12.50
N ASP A 85 38.42 30.82 11.80
CA ASP A 85 38.09 32.19 11.38
C ASP A 85 36.88 32.29 10.43
N ARG A 86 36.42 31.16 9.88
CA ARG A 86 35.24 31.06 9.01
C ARG A 86 33.96 30.84 9.82
N ARG A 87 32.84 31.35 9.28
CA ARG A 87 31.50 31.08 9.82
C ARG A 87 31.25 29.59 9.98
N ILE A 88 30.59 29.23 11.08
CA ILE A 88 30.25 27.85 11.40
C ILE A 88 28.83 27.59 10.89
N TRP A 89 28.73 26.73 9.88
CA TRP A 89 27.45 26.28 9.33
C TRP A 89 26.81 25.24 10.24
N MET A 90 25.49 25.28 10.35
CA MET A 90 24.74 24.32 11.15
C MET A 90 23.37 24.06 10.54
N ARG A 91 22.80 22.91 10.87
CA ARG A 91 21.40 22.60 10.56
C ARG A 91 20.60 22.57 11.84
N ILE A 92 19.55 23.37 11.86
CA ILE A 92 18.63 23.50 12.98
C ILE A 92 17.27 23.04 12.52
N ARG A 93 16.59 22.27 13.37
CA ARG A 93 15.23 21.82 13.15
C ARG A 93 14.30 22.67 14.00
N ASP A 94 13.52 23.51 13.34
CA ASP A 94 12.52 24.35 13.98
C ASP A 94 11.14 23.66 13.91
N PRO A 95 10.51 23.33 15.05
CA PRO A 95 9.18 22.71 15.06
C PRO A 95 8.08 23.64 14.50
N THR A 96 8.28 24.95 14.52
CA THR A 96 7.31 25.96 14.07
C THR A 96 7.32 26.17 12.55
N THR A 97 8.31 25.64 11.84
CA THR A 97 8.35 25.77 10.38
C THR A 97 7.06 25.22 9.77
N THR A 98 6.51 25.91 8.76
CA THR A 98 5.31 25.46 8.03
C THR A 98 5.66 24.51 6.90
N THR A 99 6.94 24.40 6.55
CA THR A 99 7.42 23.59 5.43
C THR A 99 7.72 22.15 5.84
N ARG A 100 7.38 21.18 4.98
CA ARG A 100 7.66 19.75 5.18
C ARG A 100 8.30 19.19 3.92
N ARG A 101 9.20 18.22 4.09
CA ARG A 101 9.80 17.49 2.97
C ARG A 101 9.07 16.19 2.78
N LEU A 102 8.49 16.00 1.58
CA LEU A 102 7.85 14.74 1.23
C LEU A 102 8.90 13.64 1.00
N SER A 103 8.74 12.54 1.72
CA SER A 103 9.41 11.26 1.48
C SER A 103 8.98 10.64 0.14
N GLN A 104 9.70 9.61 -0.29
CA GLN A 104 9.34 8.90 -1.53
C GLN A 104 8.02 8.15 -1.36
N GLU A 105 7.77 7.60 -0.17
CA GLU A 105 6.55 6.90 0.21
C GLU A 105 5.33 7.84 0.18
N SER A 106 5.50 9.08 0.66
CA SER A 106 4.45 10.09 0.58
C SER A 106 4.16 10.51 -0.86
N LYS A 107 5.19 10.61 -1.72
CA LYS A 107 4.97 10.85 -3.16
C LYS A 107 4.20 9.70 -3.80
N SER A 108 4.59 8.45 -3.56
CA SER A 108 3.85 7.28 -4.03
C SER A 108 2.39 7.27 -3.56
N THR A 109 2.15 7.68 -2.30
CA THR A 109 0.78 7.83 -1.76
C THR A 109 0.00 8.91 -2.49
N LEU A 110 0.62 10.04 -2.81
CA LEU A 110 -0.04 11.10 -3.60
C LEU A 110 -0.36 10.63 -5.02
N ASP A 111 0.54 9.88 -5.66
CA ASP A 111 0.31 9.28 -6.98
C ASP A 111 -0.86 8.28 -6.92
N LEU A 112 -0.94 7.47 -5.86
CA LEU A 112 -2.06 6.56 -5.60
C LEU A 112 -3.39 7.31 -5.49
N LEU A 113 -3.41 8.40 -4.72
CA LEU A 113 -4.60 9.24 -4.53
C LEU A 113 -5.00 9.94 -5.83
N GLN A 114 -4.03 10.43 -6.61
CA GLN A 114 -4.27 11.03 -7.91
C GLN A 114 -4.85 10.00 -8.89
N GLN A 115 -4.28 8.80 -8.94
CA GLN A 115 -4.79 7.69 -9.75
C GLN A 115 -6.23 7.36 -9.35
N TRP A 116 -6.51 7.22 -8.06
CA TRP A 116 -7.86 6.95 -7.55
C TRP A 116 -8.88 8.03 -7.97
N LEU A 117 -8.55 9.30 -7.76
CA LEU A 117 -9.43 10.43 -8.08
C LEU A 117 -9.64 10.60 -9.59
N SER A 118 -8.70 10.13 -10.42
CA SER A 118 -8.84 10.18 -11.88
C SER A 118 -9.86 9.20 -12.45
N TRP A 119 -10.21 8.14 -11.70
CA TRP A 119 -11.02 7.04 -12.21
C TRP A 119 -12.52 7.26 -12.19
N ASP A 120 -13.03 8.03 -11.23
CA ASP A 120 -14.47 8.26 -11.09
C ASP A 120 -14.75 9.37 -10.09
N SER A 121 -15.97 9.91 -10.16
CA SER A 121 -16.48 10.81 -9.12
C SER A 121 -16.56 10.05 -7.78
N PRO A 122 -15.98 10.58 -6.68
CA PRO A 122 -15.95 9.93 -5.37
C PRO A 122 -17.31 10.02 -4.66
N LEU A 123 -18.33 9.41 -5.25
CA LEU A 123 -19.69 9.34 -4.74
C LEU A 123 -19.86 8.00 -4.04
N LEU A 124 -20.18 8.00 -2.75
CA LEU A 124 -20.47 6.77 -2.01
C LEU A 124 -21.98 6.63 -1.80
N SER A 125 -22.49 5.39 -1.87
CA SER A 125 -23.83 5.09 -1.40
C SER A 125 -23.87 5.19 0.13
N MET A 126 -24.84 5.90 0.67
CA MET A 126 -25.11 5.95 2.11
C MET A 126 -25.88 4.72 2.62
N ARG A 127 -26.33 3.83 1.72
CA ARG A 127 -27.01 2.60 2.12
C ARG A 127 -26.01 1.60 2.71
N PRO A 128 -26.38 0.88 3.79
CA PRO A 128 -25.58 -0.24 4.27
C PRO A 128 -25.25 -1.19 3.13
N LYS A 129 -23.99 -1.64 3.07
CA LYS A 129 -23.57 -2.60 2.04
C LYS A 129 -24.15 -3.97 2.40
N PRO A 130 -25.02 -4.56 1.56
CA PRO A 130 -25.46 -5.92 1.80
C PRO A 130 -24.29 -6.88 1.67
N LEU A 131 -24.38 -7.99 2.40
CA LEU A 131 -23.48 -9.12 2.25
C LEU A 131 -23.71 -9.73 0.86
N TRP A 132 -22.63 -9.97 0.13
CA TRP A 132 -22.69 -10.71 -1.12
C TRP A 132 -23.08 -12.17 -0.82
N PRO A 133 -24.14 -12.72 -1.46
CA PRO A 133 -24.73 -14.01 -1.08
C PRO A 133 -23.94 -15.23 -1.59
N GLY A 134 -22.64 -15.06 -1.88
CA GLY A 134 -21.76 -16.10 -2.38
C GLY A 134 -20.67 -16.49 -1.40
N ALA A 135 -19.86 -17.47 -1.80
CA ALA A 135 -18.68 -17.88 -1.05
C ALA A 135 -17.42 -17.67 -1.91
N ALA A 136 -16.36 -17.16 -1.29
CA ALA A 136 -15.12 -16.80 -1.96
C ALA A 136 -13.94 -17.46 -1.24
N PHE A 137 -13.21 -18.33 -1.93
CA PHE A 137 -12.05 -19.03 -1.39
C PHE A 137 -10.86 -18.78 -2.29
N ALA A 138 -9.70 -18.52 -1.72
CA ALA A 138 -8.45 -18.48 -2.46
C ALA A 138 -7.29 -18.96 -1.60
N ASP A 139 -6.30 -19.49 -2.28
CA ASP A 139 -5.10 -20.02 -1.67
C ASP A 139 -3.90 -19.84 -2.63
N ALA A 140 -2.71 -19.97 -2.08
CA ALA A 140 -1.48 -19.97 -2.83
C ALA A 140 -0.52 -21.07 -2.37
N CYS A 141 0.26 -21.57 -3.31
CA CYS A 141 1.41 -22.40 -3.03
C CYS A 141 2.68 -21.74 -3.55
N ALA A 142 3.82 -22.04 -2.93
CA ALA A 142 5.11 -21.64 -3.44
C ALA A 142 6.13 -22.76 -3.25
N ASN A 143 7.08 -22.85 -4.18
CA ASN A 143 8.22 -23.75 -4.11
C ASN A 143 9.39 -23.15 -4.87
N GLY A 144 10.41 -22.70 -4.13
CA GLY A 144 11.57 -22.02 -4.70
C GLY A 144 11.17 -20.80 -5.52
N ALA A 145 11.52 -20.78 -6.80
CA ALA A 145 11.27 -19.65 -7.70
C ALA A 145 9.89 -19.69 -8.39
N VAL A 146 9.02 -20.65 -8.04
CA VAL A 146 7.69 -20.81 -8.64
C VAL A 146 6.63 -20.67 -7.56
N CYS A 147 5.54 -19.98 -7.87
CA CYS A 147 4.35 -19.93 -7.03
C CYS A 147 3.09 -20.15 -7.86
N GLY A 148 2.07 -20.71 -7.24
CA GLY A 148 0.74 -20.86 -7.80
C GLY A 148 -0.28 -20.10 -6.97
N VAL A 149 -1.26 -19.50 -7.63
CA VAL A 149 -2.42 -18.87 -6.98
C VAL A 149 -3.68 -19.50 -7.54
N GLY A 150 -4.63 -19.81 -6.67
CA GLY A 150 -5.88 -20.44 -7.06
C GLY A 150 -7.03 -19.94 -6.21
N GLY A 151 -8.23 -20.01 -6.75
CA GLY A 151 -9.41 -19.62 -6.00
C GLY A 151 -10.69 -19.69 -6.80
N PHE A 152 -11.81 -19.62 -6.10
CA PHE A 152 -13.12 -19.69 -6.70
C PHE A 152 -14.18 -18.88 -5.95
N LEU A 153 -15.15 -18.43 -6.72
CA LEU A 153 -16.33 -17.71 -6.33
C LEU A 153 -17.54 -18.59 -6.64
N LYS A 154 -18.27 -18.96 -5.60
CA LYS A 154 -19.56 -19.65 -5.73
C LYS A 154 -20.67 -18.62 -5.49
N GLY A 155 -21.16 -18.03 -6.56
CA GLY A 155 -22.22 -17.02 -6.52
C GLY A 155 -23.58 -17.57 -6.94
N PRO A 156 -24.64 -16.74 -6.86
CA PRO A 156 -25.98 -17.12 -7.32
C PRO A 156 -26.06 -17.35 -8.83
N ASN A 157 -25.17 -16.73 -9.60
CA ASN A 157 -25.14 -16.81 -11.07
C ASN A 157 -24.22 -17.91 -11.60
N GLY A 158 -23.70 -18.78 -10.72
CA GLY A 158 -22.78 -19.85 -11.05
C GLY A 158 -21.42 -19.72 -10.39
N MET A 159 -20.47 -20.48 -10.93
CA MET A 159 -19.11 -20.59 -10.41
C MET A 159 -18.13 -19.86 -11.32
N CYS A 160 -17.24 -19.07 -10.72
CA CYS A 160 -16.11 -18.44 -11.41
C CYS A 160 -14.85 -18.85 -10.65
N TRP A 161 -13.81 -19.26 -11.35
CA TRP A 161 -12.58 -19.73 -10.71
C TRP A 161 -11.35 -19.31 -11.49
N PHE A 162 -10.21 -19.27 -10.83
CA PHE A 162 -8.92 -19.01 -11.45
C PHE A 162 -7.86 -19.94 -10.87
N SER A 163 -6.82 -20.13 -11.66
CA SER A 163 -5.61 -20.86 -11.28
C SER A 163 -4.50 -20.36 -12.18
N GLU A 164 -3.42 -19.87 -11.61
CA GLU A 164 -2.29 -19.32 -12.35
C GLU A 164 -0.98 -19.66 -11.66
N THR A 165 0.03 -19.99 -12.47
CA THR A 165 1.39 -20.24 -12.00
C THR A 165 2.29 -19.10 -12.45
N PHE A 166 3.03 -18.53 -11.52
CA PHE A 166 4.00 -17.47 -11.77
C PHE A 166 5.40 -17.92 -11.40
N GLN A 167 6.36 -17.51 -12.22
CA GLN A 167 7.77 -17.59 -11.89
C GLN A 167 8.22 -16.28 -11.26
N HIS A 168 9.29 -16.32 -10.46
CA HIS A 168 9.91 -15.13 -9.87
C HIS A 168 10.20 -14.05 -10.93
N SER A 169 10.63 -14.45 -12.13
CA SER A 169 10.89 -13.56 -13.27
C SER A 169 9.66 -12.73 -13.69
N HIS A 170 8.44 -13.24 -13.52
CA HIS A 170 7.23 -12.51 -13.86
C HIS A 170 6.99 -11.30 -12.94
N PHE A 171 7.51 -11.33 -11.71
CA PHE A 171 7.41 -10.22 -10.76
C PHE A 171 8.41 -9.10 -11.06
N ALA A 172 9.46 -9.36 -11.83
CA ALA A 172 10.46 -8.35 -12.21
C ALA A 172 9.87 -7.23 -13.09
N ALA A 173 8.75 -7.49 -13.77
CA ALA A 173 8.01 -6.48 -14.53
C ALA A 173 7.22 -5.52 -13.63
N LEU A 174 7.03 -5.86 -12.35
CA LEU A 174 6.38 -5.02 -11.37
C LEU A 174 7.43 -4.21 -10.60
N PRO A 175 7.07 -3.06 -9.99
CA PRO A 175 7.94 -2.31 -9.09
C PRO A 175 8.15 -3.01 -7.73
N LEU A 176 8.38 -4.33 -7.76
CA LEU A 176 8.50 -5.21 -6.61
C LEU A 176 9.86 -5.90 -6.58
N LYS A 177 10.39 -6.12 -5.38
CA LYS A 177 11.55 -6.98 -5.12
C LYS A 177 11.11 -8.10 -4.19
N LEU A 178 10.98 -9.29 -4.74
CA LEU A 178 10.68 -10.50 -3.96
C LEU A 178 11.96 -11.30 -3.74
N ASP A 179 12.01 -12.02 -2.63
CA ASP A 179 13.03 -13.06 -2.43
C ASP A 179 12.99 -14.08 -3.57
N MET A 180 14.17 -14.60 -3.96
CA MET A 180 14.27 -15.66 -4.97
C MET A 180 13.50 -16.92 -4.57
N ASP A 181 13.41 -17.16 -3.26
CA ASP A 181 12.58 -18.19 -2.67
C ASP A 181 11.22 -17.58 -2.30
N LEU A 182 10.23 -17.78 -3.17
CA LEU A 182 8.87 -17.26 -3.01
C LEU A 182 8.17 -17.85 -1.79
N GLN A 183 8.63 -18.98 -1.24
CA GLN A 183 8.10 -19.54 0.00
C GLN A 183 8.29 -18.59 1.19
N LYS A 184 9.38 -17.81 1.21
CA LYS A 184 9.61 -16.78 2.24
C LYS A 184 8.61 -15.64 2.16
N SER A 185 8.00 -15.46 0.98
CA SER A 185 6.97 -14.46 0.70
C SER A 185 5.56 -15.07 0.64
N ILE A 186 5.33 -16.26 1.21
CA ILE A 186 4.04 -16.98 1.06
C ILE A 186 2.82 -16.14 1.46
N SER A 187 2.86 -15.41 2.57
CA SER A 187 1.75 -14.54 2.98
C SER A 187 1.46 -13.43 1.96
N PHE A 188 2.46 -12.93 1.23
CA PHE A 188 2.27 -12.01 0.12
C PHE A 188 1.59 -12.69 -1.07
N ILE A 189 2.00 -13.90 -1.43
CA ILE A 189 1.39 -14.65 -2.53
C ILE A 189 -0.06 -15.05 -2.20
N GLU A 190 -0.35 -15.43 -0.96
CA GLU A 190 -1.72 -15.70 -0.53
C GLU A 190 -2.60 -14.44 -0.54
N THR A 191 -2.05 -13.31 -0.11
CA THR A 191 -2.75 -12.02 -0.25
C THR A 191 -2.97 -11.67 -1.73
N LEU A 192 -2.03 -12.02 -2.61
CA LEU A 192 -2.17 -11.85 -4.05
C LEU A 192 -3.25 -12.77 -4.64
N ALA A 193 -3.41 -14.00 -4.14
CA ALA A 193 -4.49 -14.89 -4.53
C ALA A 193 -5.86 -14.30 -4.14
N GLN A 194 -5.97 -13.72 -2.94
CA GLN A 194 -7.17 -13.02 -2.50
C GLN A 194 -7.45 -11.77 -3.36
N PHE A 195 -6.41 -11.05 -3.79
CA PHE A 195 -6.56 -9.94 -4.72
C PHE A 195 -7.06 -10.41 -6.11
N ALA A 196 -6.51 -11.52 -6.62
CA ALA A 196 -6.95 -12.13 -7.86
C ALA A 196 -8.41 -12.58 -7.79
N LEU A 197 -8.84 -13.13 -6.65
CA LEU A 197 -10.22 -13.50 -6.37
C LEU A 197 -11.18 -12.30 -6.43
N LEU A 198 -10.80 -11.19 -5.79
CA LEU A 198 -11.54 -9.93 -5.87
C LEU A 198 -11.62 -9.39 -7.30
N HIS A 199 -10.52 -9.47 -8.05
CA HIS A 199 -10.51 -9.07 -9.44
C HIS A 199 -11.47 -9.94 -10.27
N CYS A 200 -11.48 -11.27 -10.08
CA CYS A 200 -12.43 -12.17 -10.73
C CYS A 200 -13.89 -11.79 -10.40
N LEU A 201 -14.17 -11.42 -9.15
CA LEU A 201 -15.50 -10.99 -8.74
C LEU A 201 -15.92 -9.72 -9.47
N VAL A 202 -15.07 -8.70 -9.50
CA VAL A 202 -15.33 -7.46 -10.22
C VAL A 202 -15.54 -7.71 -11.71
N GLN A 203 -14.77 -8.62 -12.29
CA GLN A 203 -14.79 -8.89 -13.73
C GLN A 203 -16.01 -9.71 -14.16
N SER A 204 -16.54 -10.57 -13.27
CA SER A 204 -17.79 -11.30 -13.48
C SER A 204 -19.05 -10.43 -13.42
N HIS A 205 -18.91 -9.16 -13.01
CA HIS A 205 -20.02 -8.21 -12.95
C HIS A 205 -19.85 -7.08 -13.98
N SER A 206 -20.97 -6.65 -14.57
CA SER A 206 -21.01 -5.54 -15.53
C SER A 206 -21.00 -4.17 -14.85
N ALA A 207 -21.43 -4.10 -13.59
CA ALA A 207 -21.54 -2.85 -12.86
C ALA A 207 -20.16 -2.36 -12.38
N CYS A 208 -19.90 -1.07 -12.60
CA CYS A 208 -18.68 -0.41 -12.12
C CYS A 208 -18.67 -0.30 -10.58
N ARG A 209 -19.84 -0.24 -9.92
CA ARG A 209 -19.96 -0.06 -8.46
C ARG A 209 -20.93 -1.10 -7.90
N LEU A 210 -20.42 -2.05 -7.14
CA LEU A 210 -21.18 -3.21 -6.65
C LEU A 210 -21.85 -2.94 -5.31
N ASN A 211 -21.22 -2.13 -4.44
CA ASN A 211 -21.72 -1.79 -3.11
C ASN A 211 -21.97 -3.01 -2.21
N TRP A 212 -21.03 -3.95 -2.14
CA TRP A 212 -21.15 -5.19 -1.34
C TRP A 212 -20.12 -5.30 -0.24
N LYS A 213 -20.48 -6.05 0.80
CA LYS A 213 -19.52 -6.68 1.72
C LYS A 213 -19.28 -8.11 1.24
N ILE A 214 -18.02 -8.51 1.08
CA ILE A 214 -17.63 -9.83 0.60
C ILE A 214 -16.91 -10.54 1.73
N THR A 215 -17.34 -11.76 2.04
CA THR A 215 -16.59 -12.66 2.92
C THR A 215 -15.70 -13.55 2.08
N SER A 216 -14.38 -13.46 2.29
CA SER A 216 -13.40 -14.36 1.69
C SER A 216 -12.77 -15.25 2.74
N PHE A 217 -12.37 -16.46 2.35
CA PHE A 217 -11.79 -17.46 3.23
C PHE A 217 -10.35 -17.76 2.82
N THR A 218 -9.49 -17.93 3.82
CA THR A 218 -8.05 -18.28 3.71
C THR A 218 -7.63 -19.05 4.95
N ASP A 219 -6.67 -19.95 4.84
CA ASP A 219 -6.03 -20.66 5.95
C ASP A 219 -4.74 -19.98 6.43
N ASN A 220 -4.33 -18.85 5.84
CA ASN A 220 -3.20 -18.07 6.32
C ASN A 220 -3.64 -16.86 7.14
N THR A 221 -3.41 -16.95 8.44
CA THR A 221 -3.67 -15.87 9.40
C THR A 221 -2.90 -14.59 9.05
N GLY A 222 -1.73 -14.69 8.41
CA GLY A 222 -0.97 -13.55 7.94
C GLY A 222 -1.70 -12.79 6.83
N ALA A 223 -2.23 -13.49 5.82
CA ALA A 223 -3.03 -12.88 4.77
C ALA A 223 -4.34 -12.30 5.32
N GLU A 224 -5.04 -13.04 6.17
CA GLU A 224 -6.27 -12.59 6.86
C GLU A 224 -6.06 -11.26 7.61
N ALA A 225 -5.06 -11.20 8.50
CA ALA A 225 -4.81 -10.02 9.31
C ALA A 225 -4.46 -8.79 8.46
N ARG A 226 -3.70 -8.98 7.37
CA ARG A 226 -3.31 -7.91 6.45
C ARG A 226 -4.47 -7.42 5.60
N LEU A 227 -5.33 -8.31 5.13
CA LEU A 227 -6.51 -7.95 4.34
C LEU A 227 -7.58 -7.25 5.18
N ASN A 228 -7.80 -7.67 6.43
CA ASN A 228 -8.77 -7.03 7.32
C ASN A 228 -8.33 -5.65 7.81
N SER A 229 -7.03 -5.48 8.07
CA SER A 229 -6.48 -4.16 8.41
C SER A 229 -6.24 -3.28 7.18
N LEU A 230 -6.12 -3.89 5.99
CA LEU A 230 -5.62 -3.31 4.75
C LEU A 230 -4.26 -2.60 4.90
N PHE A 231 -3.53 -2.87 5.99
CA PHE A 231 -2.36 -2.09 6.38
C PHE A 231 -1.13 -2.95 6.65
N SER A 232 0.01 -2.51 6.11
CA SER A 232 1.32 -3.06 6.42
C SER A 232 2.38 -1.99 6.18
N THR A 233 3.43 -2.02 7.01
CA THR A 233 4.67 -1.27 6.75
C THR A 233 5.75 -2.16 6.12
N GLN A 234 5.50 -3.46 6.01
CA GLN A 234 6.45 -4.43 5.46
C GLN A 234 6.37 -4.44 3.93
N TYR A 235 7.52 -4.25 3.31
CA TYR A 235 7.72 -4.50 1.88
C TYR A 235 7.77 -6.02 1.62
N PRO A 236 7.19 -6.55 0.54
CA PRO A 236 6.41 -5.89 -0.54
C PRO A 236 4.90 -5.72 -0.24
N MET A 237 4.43 -6.20 0.92
CA MET A 237 3.01 -6.30 1.28
C MET A 237 2.29 -4.93 1.21
N ASN A 238 2.93 -3.87 1.67
CA ASN A 238 2.36 -2.52 1.64
C ASN A 238 1.89 -2.10 0.23
N PHE A 239 2.70 -2.34 -0.81
CA PHE A 239 2.34 -2.01 -2.20
C PHE A 239 1.17 -2.83 -2.73
N LEU A 240 1.08 -4.11 -2.35
CA LEU A 240 -0.06 -4.95 -2.74
C LEU A 240 -1.36 -4.46 -2.08
N LEU A 241 -1.30 -4.10 -0.79
CA LEU A 241 -2.46 -3.57 -0.07
C LEU A 241 -2.92 -2.22 -0.63
N GLU A 242 -2.01 -1.37 -1.11
CA GLU A 242 -2.38 -0.16 -1.86
C GLU A 242 -3.22 -0.49 -3.10
N ARG A 243 -2.83 -1.51 -3.88
CA ARG A 243 -3.57 -1.95 -5.08
C ARG A 243 -4.93 -2.55 -4.73
N ILE A 244 -5.00 -3.33 -3.65
CA ILE A 244 -6.27 -3.88 -3.14
C ILE A 244 -7.19 -2.74 -2.68
N SER A 245 -6.67 -1.79 -1.90
CA SER A 245 -7.42 -0.62 -1.46
C SER A 245 -7.97 0.18 -2.65
N LEU A 246 -7.22 0.34 -3.73
CA LEU A 246 -7.71 0.98 -4.96
C LEU A 246 -8.90 0.22 -5.58
N LEU A 247 -8.79 -1.10 -5.74
CA LEU A 247 -9.86 -1.91 -6.31
C LEU A 247 -11.13 -1.86 -5.44
N LEU A 248 -10.98 -2.04 -4.13
CA LEU A 248 -12.10 -1.96 -3.18
C LEU A 248 -12.80 -0.60 -3.24
N SER A 249 -12.00 0.47 -3.27
CA SER A 249 -12.51 1.85 -3.30
C SER A 249 -13.18 2.19 -4.63
N LYS A 250 -12.70 1.65 -5.75
CA LYS A 250 -13.31 1.86 -7.07
C LYS A 250 -14.66 1.14 -7.19
N HIS A 251 -14.73 -0.10 -6.73
CA HIS A 251 -15.94 -0.93 -6.85
C HIS A 251 -16.89 -0.84 -5.66
N HIS A 252 -16.56 0.01 -4.68
CA HIS A 252 -17.31 0.21 -3.44
C HIS A 252 -17.50 -1.10 -2.67
N LEU A 253 -16.44 -1.90 -2.58
CA LEU A 253 -16.44 -3.17 -1.89
C LEU A 253 -15.87 -3.02 -0.48
N ILE A 254 -16.38 -3.84 0.44
CA ILE A 254 -15.74 -4.12 1.72
C ILE A 254 -15.33 -5.60 1.68
N LEU A 255 -14.06 -5.87 1.92
CA LEU A 255 -13.56 -7.22 2.10
C LEU A 255 -13.57 -7.55 3.61
N ASP A 256 -14.04 -8.74 3.92
CA ASP A 256 -14.01 -9.34 5.26
C ASP A 256 -13.40 -10.73 5.10
N THR A 257 -12.12 -10.85 5.43
CA THR A 257 -11.39 -12.12 5.30
C THR A 257 -11.53 -12.91 6.59
N GLN A 258 -11.87 -14.19 6.49
CA GLN A 258 -12.02 -15.08 7.63
C GLN A 258 -11.06 -16.26 7.53
N HIS A 259 -10.40 -16.56 8.63
CA HIS A 259 -9.61 -17.76 8.73
C HIS A 259 -10.48 -19.03 8.67
N VAL A 260 -10.05 -20.01 7.89
CA VAL A 260 -10.61 -21.37 7.87
C VAL A 260 -9.50 -22.41 8.05
N PRO A 261 -9.79 -23.58 8.62
CA PRO A 261 -8.83 -24.68 8.64
C PRO A 261 -8.46 -25.11 7.22
N GLY A 262 -7.22 -25.56 7.01
CA GLY A 262 -6.73 -26.01 5.69
C GLY A 262 -7.61 -27.06 5.02
N CYS A 263 -8.16 -28.02 5.79
CA CYS A 263 -9.10 -29.04 5.30
C CYS A 263 -10.41 -28.47 4.74
N SER A 264 -10.75 -27.21 5.08
CA SER A 264 -11.90 -26.49 4.54
C SER A 264 -11.53 -25.62 3.33
N ASN A 265 -10.24 -25.52 3.00
CA ASN A 265 -9.68 -24.77 1.87
C ASN A 265 -9.10 -25.69 0.78
N ASP A 266 -9.25 -27.02 0.89
CA ASP A 266 -8.67 -28.03 -0.01
C ASP A 266 -8.89 -27.75 -1.51
N LEU A 267 -10.08 -27.26 -1.87
CA LEU A 267 -10.39 -26.93 -3.27
C LEU A 267 -9.56 -25.75 -3.79
N ALA A 268 -9.31 -24.73 -2.94
CA ALA A 268 -8.49 -23.59 -3.33
C ALA A 268 -6.99 -23.97 -3.37
N ASP A 269 -6.52 -24.79 -2.43
CA ASP A 269 -5.15 -25.35 -2.44
C ASP A 269 -4.91 -26.18 -3.71
N MET A 270 -5.85 -27.07 -4.05
CA MET A 270 -5.80 -27.85 -5.29
C MET A 270 -5.72 -26.93 -6.53
N LEU A 271 -6.53 -25.87 -6.59
CA LEU A 271 -6.48 -24.91 -7.69
C LEU A 271 -5.15 -24.14 -7.73
N SER A 272 -4.55 -23.82 -6.58
CA SER A 272 -3.27 -23.11 -6.54
C SER A 272 -2.12 -23.98 -7.05
N ARG A 273 -2.21 -25.30 -6.90
CA ARG A 273 -1.22 -26.29 -7.34
C ARG A 273 -1.47 -26.87 -8.73
N TRP A 274 -2.56 -26.48 -9.39
CA TRP A 274 -2.95 -27.10 -10.65
C TRP A 274 -1.94 -26.80 -11.77
N ASP A 275 -1.51 -27.86 -12.46
CA ASP A 275 -0.50 -27.86 -13.52
C ASP A 275 -1.06 -27.51 -14.91
N GLY A 276 -2.38 -27.29 -15.01
CA GLY A 276 -3.07 -27.03 -16.27
C GLY A 276 -3.46 -28.28 -17.06
N VAL A 277 -3.13 -29.49 -16.57
CA VAL A 277 -3.33 -30.76 -17.29
C VAL A 277 -4.13 -31.76 -16.45
N SER A 278 -3.91 -31.78 -15.14
CA SER A 278 -4.57 -32.67 -14.18
C SER A 278 -6.08 -32.50 -14.21
N ILE A 279 -6.80 -33.61 -14.01
CA ILE A 279 -8.27 -33.63 -14.08
C ILE A 279 -8.83 -32.82 -12.91
N LEU A 280 -9.62 -31.79 -13.24
CA LEU A 280 -10.30 -30.98 -12.26
C LEU A 280 -11.66 -31.59 -11.88
N PRO A 281 -12.14 -31.33 -10.65
CA PRO A 281 -13.51 -31.64 -10.25
C PRO A 281 -14.54 -31.06 -11.25
N PRO A 282 -15.70 -31.73 -11.46
CA PRO A 282 -16.67 -31.35 -12.49
C PRO A 282 -17.19 -29.91 -12.40
N GLN A 283 -17.14 -29.29 -11.22
CA GLN A 283 -17.53 -27.90 -11.00
C GLN A 283 -16.58 -26.87 -11.61
N PHE A 284 -15.34 -27.24 -11.94
CA PHE A 284 -14.32 -26.35 -12.49
C PHE A 284 -14.14 -26.63 -13.98
N THR A 285 -14.99 -26.00 -14.80
CA THR A 285 -14.90 -26.17 -16.26
C THR A 285 -13.95 -25.14 -16.88
N PRO A 286 -13.21 -25.48 -17.94
CA PRO A 286 -12.30 -24.53 -18.60
C PRO A 286 -12.98 -23.24 -19.09
N GLU A 287 -14.26 -23.30 -19.46
CA GLU A 287 -15.04 -22.16 -19.96
C GLU A 287 -15.35 -21.13 -18.86
N THR A 288 -15.41 -21.58 -17.61
CA THR A 288 -15.66 -20.72 -16.43
C THR A 288 -14.38 -20.25 -15.77
N ARG A 289 -13.21 -20.65 -16.29
CA ARG A 289 -11.90 -20.22 -15.81
C ARG A 289 -11.63 -18.78 -16.23
N TYR A 290 -11.42 -17.92 -15.24
CA TYR A 290 -10.94 -16.57 -15.43
C TYR A 290 -9.41 -16.56 -15.44
N ARG A 291 -8.81 -16.00 -16.50
CA ARG A 291 -7.35 -15.84 -16.58
C ARG A 291 -6.92 -14.55 -15.91
N VAL A 292 -5.95 -14.64 -15.01
CA VAL A 292 -5.44 -13.49 -14.24
C VAL A 292 -3.96 -13.29 -14.53
N SER A 293 -3.59 -12.14 -15.08
CA SER A 293 -2.18 -11.77 -15.22
C SER A 293 -1.75 -10.80 -14.12
N LEU A 294 -0.47 -10.88 -13.72
CA LEU A 294 0.12 -9.93 -12.77
C LEU A 294 0.00 -8.48 -13.25
N GLN A 295 0.13 -8.24 -14.56
CA GLN A 295 -0.03 -6.89 -15.13
C GLN A 295 -1.46 -6.36 -14.97
N GLN A 296 -2.49 -7.19 -15.18
CA GLN A 296 -3.89 -6.77 -14.97
C GLN A 296 -4.17 -6.42 -13.50
N LEU A 297 -3.60 -7.19 -12.57
CA LEU A 297 -3.73 -6.92 -11.14
C LEU A 297 -3.01 -5.62 -10.74
N TRP A 298 -1.80 -5.39 -11.27
CA TRP A 298 -0.97 -4.27 -10.85
C TRP A 298 -1.31 -2.94 -11.54
N HIS A 299 -1.64 -3.00 -12.83
CA HIS A 299 -1.97 -1.86 -13.68
C HIS A 299 -3.45 -1.83 -14.00
N PHE A 300 -4.30 -2.05 -12.99
CA PHE A 300 -5.74 -1.95 -13.14
C PHE A 300 -6.10 -0.56 -13.71
N GLN A 301 -6.60 -0.55 -14.94
CA GLN A 301 -7.15 0.63 -15.59
C GLN A 301 -8.65 0.42 -15.78
N PRO A 302 -9.50 1.24 -15.13
CA PRO A 302 -10.93 1.14 -15.34
C PRO A 302 -11.23 1.56 -16.78
N SER A 303 -11.69 0.59 -17.57
CA SER A 303 -12.25 0.82 -18.89
C SER A 303 -13.77 0.65 -18.84
N PRO A 304 -14.53 1.46 -19.58
CA PRO A 304 -15.96 1.23 -19.72
C PRO A 304 -16.19 -0.13 -20.37
N LYS A 305 -17.04 -0.93 -19.75
CA LYS A 305 -17.47 -2.23 -20.27
C LYS A 305 -18.91 -2.15 -20.78
N PHE A 306 -19.17 -2.79 -21.90
CA PHE A 306 -20.53 -2.94 -22.42
C PHE A 306 -21.16 -4.22 -21.89
N ALA A 307 -22.42 -4.13 -21.49
CA ALA A 307 -23.23 -5.27 -21.09
C ALA A 307 -24.55 -5.27 -21.88
N PRO A 308 -24.82 -6.29 -22.72
CA PRO A 308 -23.93 -7.41 -23.06
C PRO A 308 -22.70 -6.94 -23.88
N SER A 309 -21.59 -7.67 -23.76
CA SER A 309 -20.32 -7.37 -24.45
C SER A 309 -20.45 -7.32 -25.97
N SER A 310 -21.48 -7.96 -26.53
CA SER A 310 -21.83 -7.98 -27.95
C SER A 310 -22.45 -6.66 -28.46
N ARG A 311 -22.89 -5.75 -27.59
CA ARG A 311 -23.49 -4.47 -27.99
C ARG A 311 -22.51 -3.32 -27.82
N LYS A 312 -21.81 -2.97 -28.91
CA LYS A 312 -21.22 -1.63 -29.04
C LYS A 312 -22.34 -0.62 -29.34
N PRO A 313 -22.42 0.52 -28.63
CA PRO A 313 -23.36 1.58 -28.93
C PRO A 313 -23.18 2.03 -30.38
N SER A 314 -24.28 2.38 -31.06
CA SER A 314 -24.25 2.79 -32.48
C SER A 314 -23.32 3.99 -32.72
N TRP A 315 -23.19 4.90 -31.76
CA TRP A 315 -22.30 6.07 -31.83
C TRP A 315 -20.81 5.77 -31.59
N LEU A 316 -20.45 4.53 -31.26
CA LEU A 316 -19.08 4.04 -31.12
C LEU A 316 -18.64 3.15 -32.29
N ARG A 317 -19.49 3.03 -33.33
CA ARG A 317 -19.17 2.34 -34.58
C ARG A 317 -18.61 3.38 -35.57
N ALA A 318 -17.33 3.70 -35.44
CA ALA A 318 -16.56 4.42 -36.46
C ALA A 318 -15.59 3.45 -37.12
#